data_AF-A0A7K4IG87-F1
#
_entry.id   AF-A0A7K4IG87-F1
#
_cell.length_a   1.000
_cell.length_b   1.000
_cell.length_c   1.000
_cell.angle_alpha   90.00
_cell.angle_beta   90.00
_cell.angle_gamma   90.00
#
_symmetry.space_group_name_H-M   'P 1'
#
loop_
_entity.id
_entity.type
_entity.pdbx_description
1 polymer ?
#
loop_
_entity_poly.entity_id
_entity_poly.type
_entity_poly.pdbx_seq_one_letter_code
_entity_poly.pdbx_strand_id
1 'polypeptide(L)'
;MERPDYASLTDILEDMNREGGYHASILARQDGGFLIASAVSPTTNRDLVAAMAGYLVDTSERVKKELSLGDIRDISVRCTAGKMVVKTITTDGSDTFLLAVLMPRNIRYHSRPLGKAATRIKNLLRYKR
;
A
#
# COMPACT_ATOMS: atom_id res chain seq x y z
N MET A 1 -26.19 6.34 -2.50
CA MET A 1 -24.89 5.65 -2.34
C MET A 1 -23.87 6.38 -3.20
N GLU A 2 -23.13 7.34 -2.64
CA GLU A 2 -22.06 8.04 -3.37
C GLU A 2 -20.81 7.17 -3.34
N ARG A 3 -20.28 6.82 -4.52
CA ARG A 3 -19.00 6.10 -4.63
C ARG A 3 -17.90 7.02 -4.08
N PRO A 4 -16.94 6.49 -3.30
CA PRO A 4 -15.72 7.23 -2.97
C PRO A 4 -15.11 7.81 -4.25
N ASP A 5 -14.58 9.02 -4.17
CA ASP A 5 -13.87 9.59 -5.30
C ASP A 5 -12.54 8.85 -5.51
N TYR A 6 -12.60 7.77 -6.28
CA TYR A 6 -11.44 6.96 -6.61
C TYR A 6 -10.41 7.73 -7.46
N ALA A 7 -10.80 8.83 -8.12
CA ALA A 7 -9.85 9.67 -8.87
C ALA A 7 -8.85 10.32 -7.90
N SER A 8 -9.34 10.86 -6.78
CA SER A 8 -8.51 11.42 -5.71
C SER A 8 -7.49 10.42 -5.11
N LEU A 9 -7.75 9.11 -5.18
CA LEU A 9 -6.80 8.10 -4.68
C LEU A 9 -5.56 8.01 -5.57
N THR A 10 -5.73 8.05 -6.89
CA THR A 10 -4.61 8.03 -7.85
C THR A 10 -3.72 9.25 -7.63
N ASP A 11 -4.30 10.43 -7.44
CA ASP A 11 -3.55 11.66 -7.17
C ASP A 11 -2.73 11.56 -5.88
N ILE A 12 -3.28 10.97 -4.83
CA ILE A 12 -2.53 10.73 -3.57
C ILE A 12 -1.33 9.80 -3.81
N LEU A 13 -1.50 8.77 -4.64
CA LEU A 13 -0.45 7.82 -4.99
C LEU A 13 0.66 8.47 -5.84
N GLU A 14 0.29 9.30 -6.81
CA GLU A 14 1.24 10.06 -7.64
C GLU A 14 2.03 11.08 -6.81
N ASP A 15 1.35 11.84 -5.94
CA ASP A 15 1.97 12.75 -4.99
C ASP A 15 2.98 12.01 -4.11
N MET A 16 2.58 10.86 -3.56
CA MET A 16 3.42 10.04 -2.71
C MET A 16 4.67 9.56 -3.46
N ASN A 17 4.52 9.10 -4.71
CA ASN A 17 5.63 8.63 -5.52
C ASN A 17 6.61 9.75 -5.83
N ARG A 18 6.10 10.93 -6.17
CA ARG A 18 6.90 12.13 -6.44
C ARG A 18 7.65 12.61 -5.19
N GLU A 19 6.97 12.72 -4.05
CA GLU A 19 7.58 13.14 -2.78
C GLU A 19 8.59 12.11 -2.26
N GLY A 20 8.34 10.82 -2.47
CA GLY A 20 9.16 9.72 -1.95
C GLY A 20 10.23 9.18 -2.90
N GLY A 21 10.21 9.58 -4.17
CA GLY A 21 11.07 9.01 -5.20
C GLY A 21 10.76 7.54 -5.48
N TYR A 22 9.48 7.15 -5.42
CA TYR A 22 9.05 5.76 -5.64
C TYR A 22 8.82 5.51 -7.13
N HIS A 23 9.03 4.26 -7.57
CA HIS A 23 8.80 3.87 -8.96
C HIS A 23 7.33 3.56 -9.24
N ALA A 24 6.65 3.03 -8.24
CA ALA A 24 5.30 2.54 -8.39
C ALA A 24 4.64 2.46 -7.02
N SER A 25 3.34 2.66 -7.01
CA SER A 25 2.49 2.45 -5.84
C SER A 25 1.13 1.93 -6.24
N ILE A 26 0.59 1.07 -5.39
CA ILE A 26 -0.73 0.50 -5.56
C ILE A 26 -1.50 0.58 -4.25
N LEU A 27 -2.81 0.72 -4.38
CA LEU A 27 -3.76 0.53 -3.30
C LEU A 27 -4.68 -0.62 -3.71
N ALA A 28 -4.72 -1.67 -2.91
CA ALA A 28 -5.59 -2.83 -3.13
C ALA A 28 -6.40 -3.12 -1.87
N ARG A 29 -7.54 -3.80 -2.01
CA ARG A 29 -8.24 -4.38 -0.86
C ARG A 29 -7.49 -5.65 -0.44
N GLN A 30 -7.34 -5.86 0.87
CA GLN A 30 -6.70 -7.09 1.36
C GLN A 30 -7.54 -8.32 1.02
N ASP A 31 -8.87 -8.23 1.19
CA ASP A 31 -9.80 -9.30 0.83
C ASP A 31 -9.99 -9.36 -0.69
N GLY A 32 -9.50 -10.44 -1.29
CA GLY A 32 -9.57 -10.72 -2.73
C GLY A 32 -8.51 -10.03 -3.61
N GLY A 33 -7.60 -9.24 -3.03
CA GLY A 33 -6.47 -8.62 -3.76
C GLY A 33 -6.90 -7.61 -4.85
N PHE A 34 -8.15 -7.14 -4.80
CA PHE A 34 -8.71 -6.28 -5.84
C PHE A 34 -8.01 -4.92 -5.86
N LEU A 35 -7.47 -4.56 -7.02
CA LEU A 35 -6.81 -3.27 -7.22
C LEU A 35 -7.83 -2.14 -7.20
N ILE A 36 -7.58 -1.13 -6.36
CA ILE A 36 -8.46 0.03 -6.20
C ILE A 36 -7.90 1.23 -6.98
N ALA A 37 -6.61 1.50 -6.80
CA ALA A 37 -5.91 2.59 -7.45
C ALA A 37 -4.44 2.22 -7.66
N SER A 38 -3.83 2.80 -8.69
CA SER A 38 -2.43 2.57 -9.00
C SER A 38 -1.81 3.81 -9.62
N ALA A 39 -0.61 4.17 -9.16
CA ALA A 39 0.27 5.11 -9.83
C ALA A 39 1.56 4.37 -10.19
N VAL A 40 1.63 3.89 -11.42
CA VAL A 40 2.71 3.02 -11.91
C VAL A 40 3.14 3.45 -13.31
N SER A 41 4.42 3.22 -13.63
CA SER A 41 4.88 3.29 -15.03
C SER A 41 4.12 2.26 -15.89
N PRO A 42 3.84 2.54 -17.18
CA PRO A 42 3.26 1.56 -18.11
C PRO A 42 4.00 0.24 -18.19
N THR A 43 5.30 0.24 -17.84
CA THR A 43 6.17 -0.95 -17.83
C THR A 43 6.02 -1.82 -16.58
N THR A 44 5.28 -1.37 -15.56
CA THR A 44 5.11 -2.09 -14.29
C THR A 44 3.75 -2.78 -14.27
N ASN A 45 3.74 -4.10 -14.15
CA ASN A 45 2.51 -4.87 -14.01
C ASN A 45 1.89 -4.66 -12.60
N ARG A 46 0.89 -3.79 -12.52
CA ARG A 46 0.18 -3.44 -11.28
C ARG A 46 -0.50 -4.64 -10.60
N ASP A 47 -1.05 -5.57 -11.37
CA ASP A 47 -1.76 -6.73 -10.84
C ASP A 47 -0.79 -7.71 -10.19
N LEU A 48 0.40 -7.87 -10.79
CA LEU A 48 1.49 -8.62 -10.18
C LEU A 48 1.94 -7.98 -8.85
N VAL A 49 2.10 -6.66 -8.79
CA VAL A 49 2.48 -5.98 -7.53
C VAL A 49 1.41 -6.19 -6.46
N ALA A 50 0.12 -6.14 -6.82
CA ALA A 50 -0.99 -6.37 -5.90
C ALA A 50 -1.02 -7.79 -5.37
N ALA A 51 -0.89 -8.78 -6.26
CA ALA A 51 -0.82 -10.19 -5.90
C ALA A 51 0.35 -10.47 -4.94
N MET A 52 1.55 -9.96 -5.24
CA MET A 52 2.72 -10.12 -4.38
C MET A 52 2.56 -9.43 -3.03
N ALA A 53 1.91 -8.26 -2.99
CA ALA A 53 1.61 -7.56 -1.73
C ALA A 53 0.65 -8.36 -0.85
N GLY A 54 -0.42 -8.92 -1.42
CA GLY A 54 -1.34 -9.81 -0.72
C GLY A 54 -0.64 -11.04 -0.16
N TYR A 55 0.16 -11.73 -0.99
CA TYR A 55 0.93 -12.89 -0.57
C TYR A 55 1.87 -12.60 0.61
N LEU A 56 2.57 -11.45 0.58
CA LEU A 56 3.44 -11.03 1.69
C LEU A 56 2.66 -10.78 2.98
N VAL A 57 1.49 -10.16 2.88
CA VAL A 57 0.62 -9.90 4.04
C VAL A 57 0.12 -11.20 4.64
N ASP A 58 -0.41 -12.12 3.83
CA ASP A 58 -0.91 -13.42 4.30
C ASP A 58 0.19 -14.23 4.99
N THR A 59 1.39 -14.24 4.40
CA THR A 59 2.56 -14.88 5.01
C THR A 59 2.93 -14.23 6.34
N SER A 60 2.92 -12.89 6.39
CA SER A 60 3.27 -12.13 7.59
C SER A 60 2.22 -12.24 8.70
N GLU A 61 0.94 -12.41 8.35
CA GLU A 61 -0.15 -12.70 9.29
C GLU A 61 0.08 -14.01 10.02
N ARG A 62 0.59 -15.03 9.33
CA ARG A 62 1.01 -16.28 10.00
C ARG A 62 2.19 -16.06 10.92
N VAL A 63 3.22 -15.34 10.46
CA VAL A 63 4.41 -15.02 11.28
C VAL A 63 4.01 -14.28 12.56
N LYS A 64 3.18 -13.24 12.48
CA LYS A 64 2.78 -12.45 13.65
C LYS A 64 2.00 -13.29 14.66
N LYS A 65 1.17 -14.23 14.18
CA LYS A 65 0.36 -15.12 15.01
C LYS A 65 1.23 -16.13 15.75
N GLU A 66 2.09 -16.85 15.02
CA GLU A 66 2.96 -17.88 15.62
C GLU A 66 3.98 -17.28 16.59
N LEU A 67 4.43 -16.05 16.35
CA LEU A 67 5.42 -15.36 17.19
C LEU A 67 4.81 -14.38 18.19
N SER A 68 3.47 -14.27 18.27
CA SER A 68 2.75 -13.36 19.19
C SER A 68 3.21 -11.89 19.13
N LEU A 69 3.41 -11.35 17.92
CA LEU A 69 4.02 -10.02 17.70
C LEU A 69 3.00 -8.85 17.70
N GLY A 70 1.71 -9.13 17.85
CA GLY A 70 0.64 -8.14 17.71
C GLY A 70 0.34 -7.80 16.23
N ASP A 71 -0.10 -6.58 15.97
CA ASP A 71 -0.55 -6.16 14.64
C ASP A 71 0.59 -5.77 13.69
N ILE A 72 0.41 -6.11 12.40
CA ILE A 72 1.34 -5.71 11.33
C ILE A 72 1.25 -4.20 11.14
N ARG A 73 2.38 -3.51 11.30
CA ARG A 73 2.51 -2.07 11.01
C ARG A 73 2.93 -1.81 9.56
N ASP A 74 3.92 -2.57 9.11
CA ASP A 74 4.45 -2.55 7.75
C ASP A 74 5.25 -3.83 7.47
N ILE A 75 5.41 -4.16 6.20
CA ILE A 75 6.24 -5.26 5.70
C ILE A 75 7.24 -4.66 4.71
N SER A 76 8.53 -4.95 4.87
CA SER A 76 9.58 -4.45 3.98
C SER A 76 10.43 -5.59 3.44
N VAL A 77 10.49 -5.71 2.12
CA VAL A 77 11.39 -6.63 1.41
C VAL A 77 12.46 -5.81 0.72
N ARG A 78 13.72 -6.00 1.11
CA ARG A 78 14.87 -5.29 0.54
C ARG A 78 15.68 -6.23 -0.33
N CYS A 79 15.89 -5.83 -1.57
CA CYS A 79 16.62 -6.58 -2.57
C CYS A 79 17.82 -5.75 -3.07
N THR A 80 18.74 -6.39 -3.79
CA THR A 80 19.93 -5.72 -4.34
C THR A 80 19.60 -4.61 -5.34
N ALA A 81 18.46 -4.72 -6.04
CA ALA A 81 18.00 -3.75 -7.04
C ALA A 81 17.05 -2.68 -6.49
N GLY A 82 16.44 -2.88 -5.32
CA GLY A 82 15.39 -2.02 -4.82
C GLY A 82 14.66 -2.63 -3.63
N LYS A 83 13.52 -2.06 -3.26
CA LYS A 83 12.73 -2.56 -2.14
C LYS A 83 11.24 -2.41 -2.38
N MET A 84 10.49 -3.33 -1.79
CA MET A 84 9.04 -3.26 -1.68
C MET A 84 8.68 -2.97 -0.23
N VAL A 85 7.71 -2.09 -0.02
CA VAL A 85 7.12 -1.85 1.30
C VAL A 85 5.61 -1.96 1.17
N VAL A 86 4.98 -2.69 2.08
CA VAL A 86 3.53 -2.84 2.17
C VAL A 86 3.09 -2.30 3.52
N LYS A 87 2.12 -1.39 3.51
CA LYS A 87 1.50 -0.85 4.71
C LYS A 87 0.01 -1.16 4.69
N THR A 88 -0.49 -1.70 5.79
CA THR A 88 -1.92 -1.94 5.99
C THR A 88 -2.62 -0.64 6.40
N ILE A 89 -3.80 -0.41 5.85
CA ILE A 89 -4.66 0.72 6.20
C ILE A 89 -6.02 0.15 6.59
N THR A 90 -6.32 0.15 7.87
CA THR A 90 -7.61 -0.27 8.40
C THR A 90 -8.53 0.93 8.58
N THR A 91 -9.74 0.80 8.05
CA THR A 91 -10.82 1.80 8.16
C THR A 91 -11.85 1.39 9.22
N ASP A 92 -12.70 2.34 9.63
CA ASP A 92 -13.64 2.16 10.73
C ASP A 92 -14.74 1.11 10.43
N GLY A 93 -14.91 0.72 9.16
CA GLY A 93 -15.82 -0.34 8.70
C GLY A 93 -15.20 -1.75 8.61
N SER A 94 -14.04 -1.97 9.22
CA SER A 94 -13.25 -3.22 9.17
C SER A 94 -12.62 -3.56 7.82
N ASP A 95 -12.78 -2.72 6.80
CA ASP A 95 -12.05 -2.87 5.55
C ASP A 95 -10.57 -2.58 5.75
N THR A 96 -9.74 -3.53 5.35
CA THR A 96 -8.29 -3.38 5.32
C THR A 96 -7.79 -3.28 3.88
N PHE A 97 -6.97 -2.26 3.66
CA PHE A 97 -6.36 -1.96 2.37
C PHE A 97 -4.85 -2.14 2.46
N LEU A 98 -4.25 -2.55 1.35
CA LEU A 98 -2.82 -2.72 1.19
C LEU A 98 -2.29 -1.56 0.35
N LEU A 99 -1.49 -0.70 0.97
CA LEU A 99 -0.71 0.31 0.28
C LEU A 99 0.69 -0.24 0.03
N ALA A 100 0.94 -0.71 -1.20
CA ALA A 100 2.24 -1.26 -1.57
C ALA A 100 3.01 -0.30 -2.48
N VAL A 101 4.31 -0.20 -2.26
CA VAL A 101 5.20 0.74 -2.94
C VAL A 101 6.50 0.05 -3.34
N LEU A 102 6.96 0.33 -4.57
CA LEU A 102 8.24 -0.11 -5.10
C LEU A 102 9.20 1.07 -5.18
N MET A 103 10.42 0.87 -4.70
CA MET A 103 11.41 1.94 -4.58
C MET A 103 12.78 1.49 -5.08
N PRO A 104 13.58 2.42 -5.64
CA PRO A 104 14.97 2.14 -5.95
C PRO A 104 15.79 1.94 -4.68
N ARG A 105 16.92 1.26 -4.82
CA ARG A 105 17.82 0.91 -3.69
C ARG A 105 18.38 2.12 -2.93
N ASN A 106 18.46 3.28 -3.57
CA ASN A 106 19.03 4.51 -2.98
C ASN A 106 18.07 5.21 -2.01
N ILE A 107 16.79 4.86 -1.97
CA ILE A 107 15.84 5.44 -1.03
C ILE A 107 16.05 4.81 0.36
N ARG A 108 16.66 5.57 1.28
CA ARG A 108 16.85 5.14 2.67
C ARG A 108 15.59 5.40 3.50
N TYR A 109 15.09 6.63 3.48
CA TYR A 109 13.94 7.09 4.27
C TYR A 109 12.69 7.17 3.39
N HIS A 110 11.67 6.39 3.73
CA HIS A 110 10.46 6.22 2.94
C HIS A 110 9.17 6.26 3.78
N SER A 111 9.32 6.30 5.11
CA SER A 111 8.18 6.22 6.02
C SER A 111 7.32 7.49 5.99
N ARG A 112 7.91 8.67 5.74
CA ARG A 112 7.19 9.96 5.80
C ARG A 112 6.19 10.15 4.66
N PRO A 113 6.55 10.06 3.37
CA PRO A 113 5.57 10.18 2.28
C PRO A 113 4.53 9.06 2.33
N LEU A 114 4.98 7.84 2.65
CA LEU A 114 4.09 6.68 2.81
C LEU A 114 3.07 6.87 3.94
N GLY A 115 3.52 7.38 5.10
CA GLY A 115 2.66 7.67 6.23
C GLY A 115 1.64 8.78 5.94
N LYS A 116 2.11 9.89 5.33
CA LYS A 116 1.24 11.00 4.89
C LYS A 116 0.16 10.51 3.93
N ALA A 117 0.53 9.71 2.92
CA ALA A 117 -0.41 9.14 1.97
C ALA A 117 -1.38 8.17 2.65
N ALA A 118 -0.91 7.28 3.51
CA ALA A 118 -1.77 6.35 4.25
C ALA A 118 -2.81 7.09 5.11
N THR A 119 -2.44 8.22 5.74
CA THR A 119 -3.40 9.06 6.48
C THR A 119 -4.41 9.73 5.55
N ARG A 120 -3.97 10.29 4.42
CA ARG A 120 -4.87 10.90 3.40
C ARG A 120 -5.87 9.86 2.87
N ILE A 121 -5.38 8.68 2.49
CA ILE A 121 -6.20 7.56 2.00
C ILE A 121 -7.18 7.12 3.09
N LYS A 122 -6.72 6.90 4.33
CA LYS A 122 -7.60 6.54 5.45
C LYS A 122 -8.72 7.54 5.63
N ASN A 123 -8.43 8.84 5.59
CA ASN A 123 -9.44 9.89 5.74
C ASN A 123 -10.41 9.94 4.56
N LEU A 124 -9.94 9.75 3.33
CA LEU A 124 -10.78 9.70 2.14
C LEU A 124 -11.72 8.49 2.17
N LEU A 125 -11.22 7.35 2.63
CA LEU A 125 -11.98 6.11 2.77
C LEU A 125 -12.86 6.06 4.03
N ARG A 126 -12.72 7.03 4.96
CA ARG A 126 -13.44 7.02 6.24
C ARG A 126 -14.95 7.30 6.12
N TYR A 127 -15.51 7.80 5.00
CA TYR A 127 -16.96 8.02 4.80
C TYR A 127 -17.36 7.92 3.31
N LYS A 128 -18.57 7.52 2.88
CA LYS A 128 -19.91 7.95 3.30
C LYS A 128 -20.88 6.77 3.60
N ARG A 129 -21.31 6.60 4.85
CA ARG A 129 -22.64 6.02 5.15
C ARG A 129 -23.67 7.15 5.16
#